data_AF-A0A401Y8A7-F1
#
_entry.id   AF-A0A401Y8A7-F1
#
_cell.length_a   1.000
_cell.length_b   1.000
_cell.length_c   1.000
_cell.angle_alpha   90.00
_cell.angle_beta   90.00
_cell.angle_gamma   90.00
#
_symmetry.space_group_name_H-M   'P 1'
#
loop_
_entity.id
_entity.type
_entity.pdbx_description
1 polymer ?
#
loop_
_entity_poly.entity_id
_entity_poly.type
_entity_poly.pdbx_seq_one_letter_code
_entity_poly.pdbx_strand_id
1 'polypeptide(L)'
;MSEDHDATTRSYRPGDWFGIFGENATVILPPTEKPRVAALWELLDAGAGFDEALDALIASGLRELPGFVLVSEGDGETKVVLRGAATATFTVEGAPVVVEGSSASTWVERSLRGVTAMVVEVAEAEGDAEGVDLVIGGGLVRVGRVDQPPHLAVQPGEHRAEPVPEPEPDDEPDTDAVAVVESPFDPEPEPEPEPEPEVEDEEPENGPATEAWLPGFPPLPAEPPTHDGDHDGETQAVGWDADELGRPQPGIPGQPPAPPVTARPVATLTFSSGETVDVDRAVLVGRAPEARRFTSTEQPRLVTVPSPNQEISSTHLEIRPGSGVDHGSAVVTDMGSTNGTVVVQPGLPPENLQPGIAVQLIPGAVIDLGDGVSIQVSNP
;
A
#
# COMPACT_ATOMS: atom_id res chain seq x y z
N MET A 1 19.04 37.14 -16.46
CA MET A 1 18.12 36.91 -15.34
C MET A 1 17.73 35.46 -15.46
N SER A 2 18.42 34.60 -14.72
CA SER A 2 18.12 33.18 -14.71
C SER A 2 16.86 33.01 -13.89
N GLU A 3 15.77 32.59 -14.54
CA GLU A 3 14.55 32.18 -13.87
C GLU A 3 14.88 30.96 -13.03
N ASP A 4 15.03 31.22 -11.73
CA ASP A 4 15.07 30.22 -10.67
C ASP A 4 13.71 29.51 -10.71
N HIS A 5 13.60 28.47 -11.52
CA HIS A 5 12.44 27.58 -11.49
C HIS A 5 12.51 26.90 -10.13
N ASP A 6 11.68 27.36 -9.20
CA ASP A 6 11.41 26.64 -7.97
C ASP A 6 10.91 25.24 -8.35
N ALA A 7 11.85 24.29 -8.37
CA ALA A 7 11.66 22.93 -8.88
C ALA A 7 10.59 22.13 -8.09
N THR A 8 10.09 22.73 -7.00
CA THR A 8 9.11 22.15 -6.09
C THR A 8 7.69 22.66 -6.32
N THR A 9 7.49 23.70 -7.15
CA THR A 9 6.15 24.23 -7.40
C THR A 9 5.33 23.25 -8.24
N ARG A 10 4.14 22.91 -7.76
CA ARG A 10 3.17 22.00 -8.39
C ARG A 10 1.83 22.71 -8.55
N SER A 11 0.96 22.19 -9.41
CA SER A 11 -0.47 22.51 -9.32
C SER A 11 -1.27 21.31 -8.88
N TYR A 12 -2.42 21.55 -8.28
CA TYR A 12 -3.39 20.52 -7.97
C TYR A 12 -4.80 20.99 -8.29
N ARG A 13 -5.64 20.03 -8.64
CA ARG A 13 -7.09 20.20 -8.65
C ARG A 13 -7.67 19.67 -7.36
N PRO A 14 -8.55 20.43 -6.66
CA PRO A 14 -9.23 19.93 -5.48
C PRO A 14 -10.00 18.64 -5.76
N GLY A 15 -9.99 17.71 -4.81
CA GLY A 15 -10.71 16.43 -4.86
C GLY A 15 -10.69 15.75 -3.49
N ASP A 16 -11.11 14.49 -3.39
CA ASP A 16 -11.33 13.87 -2.08
C ASP A 16 -10.07 13.29 -1.41
N TRP A 17 -9.00 13.00 -2.14
CA TRP A 17 -7.81 12.41 -1.53
C TRP A 17 -6.98 13.46 -0.78
N PHE A 18 -6.20 13.05 0.20
CA PHE A 18 -5.23 13.91 0.88
C PHE A 18 -3.91 13.91 0.10
N GLY A 19 -3.44 15.07 -0.35
CA GLY A 19 -2.10 15.27 -0.91
C GLY A 19 -1.19 15.97 0.11
N ILE A 20 -0.06 15.35 0.43
CA ILE A 20 1.00 15.83 1.31
C ILE A 20 2.21 16.12 0.45
N PHE A 21 2.59 17.39 0.35
CA PHE A 21 3.69 17.88 -0.48
C PHE A 21 4.84 18.30 0.41
N GLY A 22 5.87 17.46 0.50
CA GLY A 22 7.16 17.79 1.11
C GLY A 22 8.18 18.19 0.05
N GLU A 23 9.36 18.59 0.53
CA GLU A 23 10.52 18.94 -0.30
C GLU A 23 11.04 17.72 -1.06
N ASN A 24 11.25 16.60 -0.35
CA ASN A 24 11.90 15.41 -0.90
C ASN A 24 10.92 14.32 -1.37
N ALA A 25 9.66 14.38 -0.95
CA ALA A 25 8.65 13.39 -1.28
C ALA A 25 7.23 14.01 -1.34
N THR A 26 6.36 13.39 -2.13
CA THR A 26 4.93 13.67 -2.20
C THR A 26 4.16 12.39 -1.93
N VAL A 27 3.17 12.48 -1.05
CA VAL A 27 2.29 11.36 -0.68
C VAL A 27 0.84 11.74 -0.96
N ILE A 28 0.09 10.87 -1.63
CA ILE A 28 -1.34 11.04 -1.87
C ILE A 28 -2.09 9.83 -1.30
N LEU A 29 -3.13 10.08 -0.51
CA LEU A 29 -3.83 9.08 0.29
C LEU A 29 -5.35 9.17 0.16
N PRO A 30 -6.08 8.05 0.12
CA PRO A 30 -7.53 8.08 0.05
C PRO A 30 -8.13 8.60 1.37
N PRO A 31 -9.41 9.04 1.36
CA PRO A 31 -10.09 9.54 2.55
C PRO A 31 -10.07 8.58 3.75
N THR A 32 -10.03 7.27 3.48
CA THR A 32 -9.97 6.21 4.50
C THR A 32 -8.71 6.28 5.37
N GLU A 33 -7.61 6.83 4.84
CA GLU A 33 -6.32 6.91 5.52
C GLU A 33 -6.13 8.21 6.31
N LYS A 34 -7.22 8.95 6.57
CA LYS A 34 -7.20 10.16 7.42
C LYS A 34 -6.37 10.01 8.71
N PRO A 35 -6.40 8.88 9.45
CA PRO A 35 -5.60 8.73 10.66
C PRO A 35 -4.08 8.83 10.47
N ARG A 36 -3.56 8.55 9.26
CA ARG A 36 -2.11 8.57 8.95
C ARG A 36 -1.61 9.95 8.52
N VAL A 37 -2.51 10.81 8.04
CA VAL A 37 -2.18 12.07 7.39
C VAL A 37 -1.34 12.99 8.28
N ALA A 38 -1.70 13.13 9.56
CA ALA A 38 -0.99 14.02 10.47
C ALA A 38 0.47 13.58 10.72
N ALA A 39 0.69 12.28 10.92
CA ALA A 39 2.03 11.74 11.16
C ALA A 39 2.92 11.83 9.90
N LEU A 40 2.34 11.58 8.73
CA LEU A 40 3.05 11.71 7.45
C LEU A 40 3.34 13.17 7.11
N TRP A 41 2.43 14.09 7.41
CA TRP A 41 2.66 15.52 7.26
C TRP A 41 3.87 15.99 8.06
N GLU A 42 3.91 15.69 9.36
CA GLU A 42 5.04 16.04 10.23
C GLU A 42 6.37 15.44 9.72
N LEU A 43 6.32 14.19 9.23
CA LEU A 43 7.49 13.51 8.69
C LEU A 43 8.02 14.16 7.40
N LEU A 44 7.13 14.44 6.44
CA LEU A 44 7.49 15.05 5.16
C LEU A 44 7.91 16.52 5.30
N ASP A 45 7.27 17.27 6.21
CA ASP A 45 7.64 18.67 6.53
C ASP A 45 9.02 18.77 7.18
N ALA A 46 9.43 17.72 7.92
CA ALA A 46 10.80 17.60 8.44
C ALA A 46 11.85 17.23 7.37
N GLY A 47 11.44 17.06 6.10
CA GLY A 47 12.32 16.74 4.98
C GLY A 47 12.54 15.24 4.77
N ALA A 48 11.66 14.38 5.27
CA ALA A 48 11.80 12.94 5.05
C ALA A 48 11.81 12.56 3.56
N GLY A 49 12.66 11.59 3.24
CA GLY A 49 12.81 11.06 1.90
C GLY A 49 11.83 9.95 1.55
N PHE A 50 12.03 9.34 0.39
CA PHE A 50 11.21 8.25 -0.13
C PHE A 50 11.10 7.06 0.85
N ASP A 51 12.24 6.55 1.33
CA ASP A 51 12.26 5.32 2.14
C ASP A 51 11.57 5.53 3.49
N GLU A 52 11.81 6.67 4.14
CA GLU A 52 11.18 7.03 5.43
C GLU A 52 9.67 7.23 5.29
N ALA A 53 9.22 7.88 4.20
CA ALA A 53 7.80 8.04 3.90
C ALA A 53 7.13 6.69 3.60
N LEU A 54 7.81 5.81 2.87
CA LEU A 54 7.31 4.46 2.57
C LEU A 54 7.20 3.62 3.85
N ASP A 55 8.22 3.64 4.70
CA ASP A 55 8.23 2.93 5.99
C ASP A 55 7.06 3.39 6.88
N ALA A 56 6.81 4.70 6.95
CA ALA A 56 5.68 5.26 7.70
C ALA A 56 4.31 4.88 7.09
N LEU A 57 4.21 4.84 5.75
CA LEU A 57 3.00 4.40 5.06
C LEU A 57 2.66 2.94 5.37
N ILE A 58 3.67 2.06 5.40
CA ILE A 58 3.46 0.63 5.59
C ILE A 58 3.56 0.17 7.05
N ALA A 59 3.74 1.09 7.99
CA ALA A 59 3.94 0.78 9.41
C ALA A 59 2.80 -0.05 10.01
N SER A 60 1.53 0.25 9.68
CA SER A 60 0.35 -0.56 10.08
C SER A 60 0.06 -1.73 9.14
N GLY A 61 0.95 -2.01 8.20
CA GLY A 61 0.82 -3.07 7.21
C GLY A 61 0.01 -2.68 5.97
N LEU A 62 0.22 -3.46 4.91
CA LEU A 62 -0.32 -3.19 3.59
C LEU A 62 -1.78 -3.55 3.40
N ARG A 63 -2.34 -4.43 4.24
CA ARG A 63 -3.76 -4.80 4.13
C ARG A 63 -4.68 -3.64 4.46
N GLU A 64 -4.25 -2.82 5.41
CA GLU A 64 -4.97 -1.62 5.87
C GLU A 64 -4.70 -0.39 5.01
N LEU A 65 -3.91 -0.52 3.94
CA LEU A 65 -3.57 0.57 3.03
C LEU A 65 -4.16 0.27 1.64
N PRO A 66 -5.45 0.58 1.42
CA PRO A 66 -6.18 0.20 0.20
C PRO A 66 -5.66 0.91 -1.05
N GLY A 67 -5.06 2.09 -0.87
CA GLY A 67 -4.39 2.82 -1.94
C GLY A 67 -3.51 3.93 -1.40
N PHE A 68 -2.51 4.31 -2.20
CA PHE A 68 -1.65 5.45 -1.97
C PHE A 68 -0.84 5.74 -3.24
N VAL A 69 -0.31 6.95 -3.32
CA VAL A 69 0.75 7.32 -4.26
C VAL A 69 1.90 7.90 -3.44
N LEU A 70 3.11 7.43 -3.69
CA LEU A 70 4.34 8.00 -3.16
C LEU A 70 5.24 8.32 -4.34
N VAL A 71 5.67 9.58 -4.45
CA VAL A 71 6.63 10.04 -5.46
C VAL A 71 7.77 10.75 -4.75
N SER A 72 9.00 10.49 -5.19
CA SER A 72 10.17 11.26 -4.81
C SER A 72 11.04 11.54 -6.04
N GLU A 73 11.63 12.72 -6.08
CA GLU A 73 12.57 13.13 -7.12
C GLU A 73 13.91 13.46 -6.46
N GLY A 74 14.97 12.74 -6.85
CA GLY A 74 16.29 12.90 -6.27
C GLY A 74 17.36 12.26 -7.16
N ASP A 75 18.57 12.83 -7.18
CA ASP A 75 19.70 12.31 -7.94
C ASP A 75 19.44 12.08 -9.45
N GLY A 76 18.49 12.83 -10.05
CA GLY A 76 18.08 12.69 -11.44
C GLY A 76 17.17 11.48 -11.73
N GLU A 77 16.63 10.87 -10.68
CA GLU A 77 15.72 9.74 -10.72
C GLU A 77 14.39 10.11 -10.01
N THR A 78 13.28 9.76 -10.65
CA THR A 78 11.95 9.85 -10.07
C THR A 78 11.51 8.44 -9.67
N LYS A 79 11.35 8.22 -8.37
CA LYS A 79 10.82 6.99 -7.81
C LYS A 79 9.34 7.15 -7.56
N VAL A 80 8.56 6.15 -7.95
CA VAL A 80 7.12 6.15 -7.73
C VAL A 80 6.63 4.78 -7.26
N VAL A 81 5.75 4.81 -6.26
CA VAL A 81 4.97 3.65 -5.80
C VAL A 81 3.50 4.03 -5.86
N LEU A 82 2.69 3.25 -6.58
CA LEU A 82 1.24 3.42 -6.67
C LEU A 82 0.51 2.16 -6.23
N ARG A 83 -0.59 2.36 -5.51
CA ARG A 83 -1.55 1.32 -5.20
C ARG A 83 -2.97 1.86 -5.21
N GLY A 84 -3.90 1.05 -5.68
CA GLY A 84 -5.33 1.35 -5.61
C GLY A 84 -5.80 2.19 -6.79
N ALA A 85 -6.89 2.95 -6.58
CA ALA A 85 -7.55 3.72 -7.62
C ALA A 85 -6.82 5.05 -7.93
N ALA A 86 -5.58 4.92 -8.37
CA ALA A 86 -4.72 6.03 -8.75
C ALA A 86 -3.90 5.68 -9.99
N THR A 87 -3.70 6.66 -10.86
CA THR A 87 -2.93 6.56 -12.10
C THR A 87 -1.91 7.69 -12.13
N ALA A 88 -0.65 7.38 -12.39
CA ALA A 88 0.39 8.37 -12.63
C ALA A 88 0.91 8.28 -14.06
N THR A 89 0.99 9.42 -14.74
CA THR A 89 1.54 9.56 -16.08
C THR A 89 2.79 10.41 -16.02
N PHE A 90 3.91 9.85 -16.46
CA PHE A 90 5.20 10.53 -16.53
C PHE A 90 5.57 10.80 -17.98
N THR A 91 6.11 11.97 -18.29
CA THR A 91 6.71 12.26 -19.60
C THR A 91 8.21 12.05 -19.51
N VAL A 92 8.72 11.04 -20.22
CA VAL A 92 10.14 10.68 -20.29
C VAL A 92 10.58 10.80 -21.74
N GLU A 93 11.60 11.63 -22.00
CA GLU A 93 12.10 11.89 -23.37
C GLU A 93 10.99 12.31 -24.38
N GLY A 94 9.93 12.94 -23.89
CA GLY A 94 8.77 13.36 -24.69
C GLY A 94 7.70 12.28 -24.94
N ALA A 95 7.86 11.08 -24.38
CA ALA A 95 6.88 10.00 -24.45
C ALA A 95 6.19 9.77 -23.10
N PRO A 96 4.87 9.47 -23.08
CA PRO A 96 4.17 9.16 -21.84
C PRO A 96 4.46 7.73 -21.36
N VAL A 97 4.72 7.59 -20.07
CA VAL A 97 4.84 6.33 -19.32
C VAL A 97 3.75 6.32 -18.27
N VAL A 98 2.78 5.43 -18.42
CA VAL A 98 1.63 5.31 -17.50
C VAL A 98 1.90 4.21 -16.47
N VAL A 99 1.62 4.51 -15.20
CA VAL A 99 1.73 3.61 -14.06
C VAL A 99 0.39 3.56 -13.34
N GLU A 100 -0.30 2.41 -13.42
CA GLU A 100 -1.63 2.22 -12.85
C GLU A 100 -1.56 1.41 -11.55
N GLY A 101 -2.03 1.98 -10.44
CA GLY A 101 -2.02 1.33 -9.12
C GLY A 101 -3.04 0.19 -8.96
N SER A 102 -4.03 0.11 -9.84
CA SER A 102 -5.10 -0.90 -9.84
C SER A 102 -4.68 -2.22 -10.52
N SER A 103 -3.58 -2.20 -11.28
CA SER A 103 -3.12 -3.33 -12.08
C SER A 103 -2.41 -4.44 -11.27
N ALA A 104 -2.12 -4.20 -9.99
CA ALA A 104 -1.36 -5.11 -9.13
C ALA A 104 -2.03 -5.36 -7.77
N SER A 105 -1.87 -6.57 -7.23
CA SER A 105 -2.40 -6.97 -5.91
C SER A 105 -1.59 -6.43 -4.73
N THR A 106 -0.34 -6.00 -4.92
CA THR A 106 0.56 -5.50 -3.88
C THR A 106 0.79 -3.99 -3.97
N TRP A 107 1.36 -3.52 -5.08
CA TRP A 107 1.50 -2.15 -5.57
C TRP A 107 2.33 -2.21 -6.87
N VAL A 108 2.44 -1.10 -7.59
CA VAL A 108 3.37 -0.95 -8.71
C VAL A 108 4.47 0.02 -8.31
N GLU A 109 5.72 -0.41 -8.45
CA GLU A 109 6.92 0.41 -8.23
C GLU A 109 7.65 0.66 -9.55
N ARG A 110 8.08 1.90 -9.77
CA ARG A 110 8.90 2.30 -10.93
C ARG A 110 9.97 3.30 -10.51
N SER A 111 11.13 3.18 -11.13
CA SER A 111 12.19 4.19 -11.12
C SER A 111 12.39 4.69 -12.55
N LEU A 112 12.22 5.99 -12.75
CA LEU A 112 12.27 6.64 -14.06
C LEU A 112 13.39 7.69 -14.06
N ARG A 113 14.08 7.85 -15.18
CA ARG A 113 15.10 8.89 -15.37
C ARG A 113 14.69 9.82 -16.50
N GLY A 114 15.08 11.08 -16.40
CA GLY A 114 14.76 12.07 -17.44
C GLY A 114 13.27 12.39 -17.52
N VAL A 115 12.57 12.32 -16.38
CA VAL A 115 11.18 12.78 -16.26
C VAL A 115 11.15 14.29 -16.42
N THR A 116 10.33 14.79 -17.34
CA THR A 116 10.13 16.24 -17.58
C THR A 116 8.76 16.72 -17.12
N ALA A 117 7.81 15.81 -16.96
CA ALA A 117 6.49 16.11 -16.41
C ALA A 117 5.89 14.88 -15.73
N MET A 118 5.04 15.12 -14.74
CA MET A 118 4.28 14.14 -13.98
C MET A 118 2.85 14.65 -13.83
N VAL A 119 1.89 13.77 -14.05
CA VAL A 119 0.47 13.97 -13.72
C VAL A 119 0.02 12.79 -12.87
N VAL A 120 -0.55 13.05 -11.71
CA VAL A 120 -1.17 12.02 -10.86
C VAL A 120 -2.65 12.30 -10.77
N GLU A 121 -3.47 11.33 -11.13
CA GLU A 121 -4.93 11.37 -11.06
C GLU A 121 -5.42 10.27 -10.12
N VAL A 122 -6.34 10.62 -9.23
CA VAL A 122 -6.98 9.68 -8.31
C VAL A 122 -8.47 9.59 -8.64
N ALA A 123 -9.07 8.41 -8.45
CA ALA A 123 -10.48 8.25 -8.72
C ALA A 123 -11.31 9.13 -7.77
N GLU A 124 -12.12 10.02 -8.35
CA GLU A 124 -13.05 10.89 -7.65
C GLU A 124 -14.36 10.15 -7.34
N ALA A 125 -14.98 10.44 -6.19
CA ALA A 125 -16.37 10.05 -5.97
C ALA A 125 -17.26 10.90 -6.87
N GLU A 126 -18.31 10.30 -7.45
CA GLU A 126 -19.21 10.94 -8.43
C GLU A 126 -19.62 12.37 -8.03
N GLY A 127 -19.06 13.36 -8.72
CA GLY A 127 -19.33 14.79 -8.56
C GLY A 127 -18.42 15.58 -9.49
N ASP A 128 -19.00 16.43 -10.34
CA ASP A 128 -18.28 17.18 -11.39
C ASP A 128 -17.07 17.95 -10.84
N ALA A 129 -15.86 17.51 -11.16
CA ALA A 129 -14.62 18.26 -10.89
C ALA A 129 -14.45 19.44 -11.85
N GLU A 130 -15.40 20.36 -11.86
CA GLU A 130 -15.21 21.73 -12.36
C GLU A 130 -14.45 22.54 -11.31
N GLY A 131 -13.16 22.22 -11.15
CA GLY A 131 -12.26 22.88 -10.22
C GLY A 131 -11.23 23.75 -10.95
N VAL A 132 -10.92 24.92 -10.37
CA VAL A 132 -9.77 25.72 -10.78
C VAL A 132 -8.50 25.05 -10.26
N ASP A 133 -7.49 24.89 -11.12
CA ASP A 133 -6.19 24.36 -10.70
C ASP A 133 -5.45 25.41 -9.85
N LEU A 134 -4.96 24.98 -8.68
CA LEU A 134 -4.31 25.84 -7.69
C LEU A 134 -2.83 25.48 -7.59
N VAL A 135 -1.99 26.46 -7.29
CA VAL A 135 -0.54 26.28 -7.15
C VAL A 135 -0.19 25.98 -5.69
N ILE A 136 0.74 25.05 -5.47
CA ILE A 136 1.25 24.67 -4.16
C ILE A 136 2.77 24.39 -4.23
N GLY A 137 3.53 24.91 -3.27
CA GLY A 137 4.96 24.58 -3.11
C GLY A 137 5.18 23.44 -2.12
N GLY A 138 4.46 23.48 -0.99
CA GLY A 138 4.44 22.45 0.04
C GLY A 138 3.17 22.62 0.87
N GLY A 139 2.68 21.56 1.50
CA GLY A 139 1.37 21.63 2.17
C GLY A 139 0.59 20.33 2.22
N LEU A 140 -0.43 20.31 3.06
CA LEU A 140 -1.47 19.29 3.10
C LEU A 140 -2.73 19.88 2.49
N VAL A 141 -3.20 19.31 1.38
CA VAL A 141 -4.43 19.73 0.71
C VAL A 141 -5.26 18.53 0.26
N ARG A 142 -6.49 18.81 -0.14
CA ARG A 142 -7.40 17.85 -0.76
C ARG A 142 -7.21 17.87 -2.28
N VAL A 143 -6.96 16.73 -2.91
CA VAL A 143 -6.56 16.63 -4.32
C VAL A 143 -7.36 15.55 -5.07
N GLY A 144 -7.68 15.85 -6.34
CA GLY A 144 -8.18 14.90 -7.35
C GLY A 144 -7.15 14.71 -8.48
N ARG A 145 -6.35 15.73 -8.74
CA ARG A 145 -5.24 15.70 -9.70
C ARG A 145 -4.06 16.53 -9.19
N VAL A 146 -2.85 16.11 -9.53
CA VAL A 146 -1.59 16.82 -9.27
C VAL A 146 -0.76 16.87 -10.56
N ASP A 147 -0.19 18.04 -10.87
CA ASP A 147 0.68 18.24 -12.02
C ASP A 147 2.01 18.87 -11.60
N GLN A 148 3.09 18.34 -12.17
CA GLN A 148 4.44 18.89 -12.07
C GLN A 148 5.11 18.83 -13.46
N PRO A 149 5.61 19.93 -14.04
CA PRO A 149 5.46 21.31 -13.57
C PRO A 149 3.99 21.75 -13.50
N PRO A 150 3.67 22.87 -12.82
CA PRO A 150 2.30 23.31 -12.61
C PRO A 150 1.56 23.46 -13.93
N HIS A 151 0.34 22.93 -14.00
CA HIS A 151 -0.59 23.21 -15.06
C HIS A 151 -1.00 24.68 -14.98
N LEU A 152 -0.35 25.50 -15.81
CA LEU A 152 -0.84 26.84 -16.09
C LEU A 152 -2.09 26.67 -16.97
N ALA A 153 -3.27 26.67 -16.35
CA ALA A 153 -4.50 26.87 -17.10
C ALA A 153 -4.33 28.18 -17.89
N VAL A 154 -4.24 28.07 -19.22
CA VAL A 154 -4.29 29.23 -20.10
C VAL A 154 -5.65 29.86 -19.83
N GLN A 155 -5.66 30.98 -19.11
CA GLN A 155 -6.88 31.77 -18.97
C GLN A 155 -7.42 32.03 -20.38
N PRO A 156 -8.69 31.73 -20.67
CA PRO A 156 -9.32 32.13 -21.92
C PRO A 156 -9.31 33.67 -22.00
N GLY A 157 -8.24 34.21 -22.59
CA GLY A 157 -8.10 35.61 -22.93
C GLY A 157 -7.46 36.51 -21.87
N GLU A 158 -6.14 36.42 -21.70
CA GLU A 158 -5.35 37.65 -21.87
C GLU A 158 -5.38 37.99 -23.36
N HIS A 159 -6.54 38.49 -23.82
CA HIS A 159 -6.49 39.47 -24.88
C HIS A 159 -5.65 40.60 -24.31
N ARG A 160 -4.41 40.69 -24.83
CA ARG A 160 -3.73 41.96 -25.08
C ARG A 160 -4.74 43.10 -24.95
N ALA A 161 -4.68 43.83 -23.84
CA ALA A 161 -5.38 45.08 -23.75
C ALA A 161 -4.91 45.91 -24.96
N GLU A 162 -5.77 46.06 -25.96
CA GLU A 162 -5.68 47.22 -26.82
C GLU A 162 -5.69 48.44 -25.89
N PRO A 163 -4.82 49.44 -26.14
CA PRO A 163 -4.71 50.59 -25.25
C PRO A 163 -6.08 51.26 -25.15
N VAL A 164 -6.68 51.18 -23.97
CA VAL A 164 -7.87 51.95 -23.61
C VAL A 164 -7.45 53.42 -23.63
N PRO A 165 -8.10 54.31 -24.42
CA PRO A 165 -7.78 55.72 -24.39
C PRO A 165 -8.07 56.31 -23.00
N GLU A 166 -7.11 57.07 -22.51
CA GLU A 166 -7.08 57.75 -21.21
C GLU A 166 -8.29 58.69 -21.05
N PRO A 167 -9.11 58.57 -20.00
CA PRO A 167 -10.08 59.61 -19.67
C PRO A 167 -9.37 60.76 -18.96
N GLU A 168 -9.52 61.96 -19.51
CA GLU A 168 -9.05 63.22 -18.90
C GLU A 168 -9.71 63.45 -17.52
N PRO A 169 -9.03 64.14 -16.59
CA PRO A 169 -9.57 64.40 -15.26
C PRO A 169 -10.58 65.54 -15.35
N ASP A 170 -11.75 65.36 -14.75
CA ASP A 170 -12.67 66.47 -14.49
C ASP A 170 -13.14 66.42 -13.03
N ASP A 171 -13.09 67.60 -12.43
CA ASP A 171 -13.09 67.93 -11.01
C ASP A 171 -14.38 67.53 -10.23
N GLU A 172 -14.21 67.16 -8.95
CA GLU A 172 -15.28 67.25 -7.94
C GLU A 172 -15.65 68.74 -7.69
N PRO A 173 -16.88 69.06 -7.22
CA PRO A 173 -17.07 69.07 -5.75
C PRO A 173 -18.50 68.80 -5.22
N ASP A 174 -18.48 68.31 -3.96
CA ASP A 174 -19.28 68.69 -2.78
C ASP A 174 -20.78 68.35 -2.60
N THR A 175 -21.03 67.64 -1.47
CA THR A 175 -22.10 67.79 -0.45
C THR A 175 -23.56 67.52 -0.88
N ASP A 176 -24.46 66.91 -0.10
CA ASP A 176 -24.72 67.07 1.34
C ASP A 176 -25.72 65.98 1.85
N ALA A 177 -25.67 65.75 3.17
CA ALA A 177 -26.80 65.48 4.08
C ALA A 177 -27.58 64.12 4.10
N VAL A 178 -27.24 63.32 5.13
CA VAL A 178 -28.07 62.60 6.14
C VAL A 178 -29.33 61.77 5.78
N ALA A 179 -29.35 60.52 6.27
CA ALA A 179 -30.36 60.06 7.25
C ALA A 179 -29.98 58.71 7.90
N VAL A 180 -30.00 58.71 9.23
CA VAL A 180 -29.85 57.57 10.16
C VAL A 180 -31.08 56.68 10.09
N VAL A 181 -30.92 55.36 9.99
CA VAL A 181 -31.87 54.39 10.58
C VAL A 181 -31.10 53.22 11.18
N GLU A 182 -31.45 52.96 12.43
CA GLU A 182 -30.89 51.98 13.35
C GLU A 182 -31.10 50.53 12.89
N SER A 183 -30.14 49.70 13.27
CA SER A 183 -30.23 48.25 13.28
C SER A 183 -31.29 47.78 14.28
N PRO A 184 -31.95 46.64 14.00
CA PRO A 184 -31.97 45.62 15.04
C PRO A 184 -31.49 44.26 14.52
N PHE A 185 -30.58 43.68 15.32
CA PHE A 185 -30.28 42.26 15.38
C PHE A 185 -31.56 41.42 15.46
N ASP A 186 -31.63 40.35 14.66
CA ASP A 186 -32.58 39.25 14.84
C ASP A 186 -31.78 37.98 15.23
N PRO A 187 -32.19 37.25 16.29
CA PRO A 187 -31.39 36.18 16.90
C PRO A 187 -31.38 34.85 16.13
N GLU A 188 -30.28 34.14 16.30
CA GLU A 188 -30.02 32.75 15.89
C GLU A 188 -31.12 31.77 16.37
N PRO A 189 -31.65 30.87 15.52
CA PRO A 189 -32.59 29.85 15.97
C PRO A 189 -31.86 28.71 16.71
N GLU A 190 -32.38 28.37 17.90
CA GLU A 190 -31.97 27.23 18.73
C GLU A 190 -32.20 25.88 18.03
N PRO A 191 -31.38 24.85 18.32
CA PRO A 191 -31.52 23.52 17.71
C PRO A 191 -32.74 22.76 18.26
N GLU A 192 -33.55 22.18 17.36
CA GLU A 192 -34.63 21.25 17.69
C GLU A 192 -34.07 19.90 18.20
N PRO A 193 -34.72 19.24 19.18
CA PRO A 193 -34.26 17.96 19.72
C PRO A 193 -34.52 16.79 18.76
N GLU A 194 -33.51 15.92 18.63
CA GLU A 194 -33.57 14.63 17.91
C GLU A 194 -34.60 13.68 18.56
N PRO A 195 -35.46 12.99 17.79
CA PRO A 195 -36.29 11.91 18.33
C PRO A 195 -35.46 10.62 18.57
N GLU A 196 -35.63 10.05 19.76
CA GLU A 196 -35.09 8.76 20.19
C GLU A 196 -35.61 7.59 19.30
N PRO A 197 -34.79 6.54 19.07
CA PRO A 197 -35.23 5.38 18.30
C PRO A 197 -36.23 4.53 19.09
N GLU A 198 -37.44 4.35 18.55
CA GLU A 198 -38.38 3.32 18.98
C GLU A 198 -37.81 1.94 18.62
N VAL A 199 -37.69 1.10 19.65
CA VAL A 199 -37.31 -0.31 19.55
C VAL A 199 -38.57 -1.08 19.16
N GLU A 200 -38.66 -1.52 17.90
CA GLU A 200 -39.64 -2.53 17.49
C GLU A 200 -39.04 -3.93 17.73
N ASP A 201 -39.67 -4.64 18.67
CA ASP A 201 -39.50 -6.07 18.89
C ASP A 201 -40.01 -6.86 17.68
N GLU A 202 -39.12 -7.48 16.91
CA GLU A 202 -39.49 -8.55 15.96
C GLU A 202 -39.13 -9.93 16.55
N GLU A 203 -40.15 -10.62 17.04
CA GLU A 203 -40.13 -12.07 17.30
C GLU A 203 -39.92 -12.85 15.99
N PRO A 204 -39.15 -13.97 15.99
CA PRO A 204 -38.91 -14.74 14.78
C PRO A 204 -40.09 -15.67 14.45
N GLU A 205 -40.84 -15.35 13.39
CA GLU A 205 -41.79 -16.28 12.80
C GLU A 205 -41.06 -17.39 12.01
N ASN A 206 -41.26 -18.62 12.47
CA ASN A 206 -40.94 -19.84 11.72
C ASN A 206 -41.89 -19.98 10.50
N GLY A 207 -41.32 -19.99 9.29
CA GLY A 207 -41.98 -20.36 8.03
C GLY A 207 -41.06 -21.19 7.13
N PRO A 208 -41.60 -22.12 6.31
CA PRO A 208 -40.88 -23.34 5.91
C PRO A 208 -39.92 -23.18 4.72
N ALA A 209 -39.01 -24.14 4.63
CA ALA A 209 -38.06 -24.37 3.54
C ALA A 209 -38.64 -24.11 2.15
N THR A 210 -38.02 -23.19 1.41
CA THR A 210 -38.26 -22.99 -0.03
C THR A 210 -36.95 -23.23 -0.78
N GLU A 211 -37.04 -24.02 -1.84
CA GLU A 211 -35.94 -24.48 -2.70
C GLU A 211 -34.99 -23.37 -3.14
N ALA A 212 -33.69 -23.60 -2.89
CA ALA A 212 -32.61 -22.77 -3.40
C ALA A 212 -32.57 -22.82 -4.95
N TRP A 213 -32.95 -21.72 -5.57
CA TRP A 213 -32.57 -21.42 -6.95
C TRP A 213 -31.06 -21.11 -6.99
N LEU A 214 -30.30 -21.95 -7.67
CA LEU A 214 -28.92 -21.66 -8.07
C LEU A 214 -28.93 -20.77 -9.32
N PRO A 215 -28.34 -19.57 -9.33
CA PRO A 215 -27.99 -18.92 -10.59
C PRO A 215 -26.86 -19.71 -11.26
N GLY A 216 -27.05 -20.08 -12.52
CA GLY A 216 -26.12 -20.91 -13.29
C GLY A 216 -24.73 -20.29 -13.43
N PHE A 217 -23.71 -21.12 -13.21
CA PHE A 217 -22.32 -20.83 -13.55
C PHE A 217 -22.18 -20.59 -15.07
N PRO A 218 -21.45 -19.55 -15.51
CA PRO A 218 -20.98 -19.50 -16.90
C PRO A 218 -19.94 -20.61 -17.15
N PRO A 219 -19.91 -21.23 -18.34
CA PRO A 219 -18.91 -22.25 -18.64
C PRO A 219 -17.49 -21.66 -18.72
N LEU A 220 -16.51 -22.43 -18.26
CA LEU A 220 -15.08 -22.12 -18.33
C LEU A 220 -14.64 -21.82 -19.78
N PRO A 221 -13.78 -20.82 -20.03
CA PRO A 221 -13.20 -20.60 -21.35
C PRO A 221 -12.29 -21.76 -21.75
N ALA A 222 -12.43 -22.18 -23.01
CA ALA A 222 -11.65 -23.24 -23.64
C ALA A 222 -10.17 -22.86 -23.79
N GLU A 223 -9.32 -23.90 -23.81
CA GLU A 223 -7.87 -23.84 -24.03
C GLU A 223 -7.50 -23.02 -25.29
N PRO A 224 -6.39 -22.25 -25.26
CA PRO A 224 -5.96 -21.48 -26.43
C PRO A 224 -5.50 -22.40 -27.56
N PRO A 225 -5.76 -22.02 -28.84
CA PRO A 225 -5.32 -22.80 -29.98
C PRO A 225 -3.80 -22.76 -30.15
N THR A 226 -3.23 -23.93 -30.45
CA THR A 226 -1.89 -24.09 -31.02
C THR A 226 -1.81 -23.29 -32.33
N HIS A 227 -1.07 -22.18 -32.33
CA HIS A 227 -0.62 -21.55 -33.56
C HIS A 227 0.71 -22.17 -33.97
N ASP A 228 0.65 -22.97 -35.03
CA ASP A 228 1.79 -23.29 -35.88
C ASP A 228 2.22 -22.04 -36.65
N GLY A 229 3.53 -21.73 -36.62
CA GLY A 229 4.21 -20.93 -37.64
C GLY A 229 4.61 -19.50 -37.23
N ASP A 230 5.73 -19.36 -36.51
CA ASP A 230 7.03 -18.88 -37.05
C ASP A 230 7.90 -18.45 -35.85
N HIS A 231 8.50 -19.42 -35.17
CA HIS A 231 9.58 -19.20 -34.22
C HIS A 231 10.75 -20.05 -34.70
N ASP A 232 11.77 -19.38 -35.23
CA ASP A 232 13.04 -19.95 -35.66
C ASP A 232 13.75 -20.59 -34.46
N GLY A 233 13.67 -21.91 -34.37
CA GLY A 233 14.19 -22.75 -33.30
C GLY A 233 15.71 -22.70 -33.10
N GLU A 234 16.23 -21.56 -32.63
CA GLU A 234 17.62 -21.34 -32.21
C GLU A 234 17.65 -20.61 -30.85
N THR A 235 16.97 -21.17 -29.83
CA THR A 235 17.37 -20.91 -28.43
C THR A 235 17.95 -22.18 -27.86
N GLN A 236 19.27 -22.31 -27.95
CA GLN A 236 20.00 -23.34 -27.24
C GLN A 236 19.87 -23.08 -25.74
N ALA A 237 19.23 -24.00 -25.02
CA ALA A 237 19.31 -24.06 -23.57
C ALA A 237 20.77 -24.34 -23.20
N VAL A 238 21.52 -23.29 -22.86
CA VAL A 238 22.80 -23.45 -22.18
C VAL A 238 22.46 -23.99 -20.80
N GLY A 239 22.76 -25.27 -20.57
CA GLY A 239 22.58 -25.89 -19.26
C GLY A 239 23.37 -25.09 -18.22
N TRP A 240 22.66 -24.47 -17.29
CA TRP A 240 23.29 -23.80 -16.16
C TRP A 240 23.70 -24.87 -15.15
N ASP A 241 25.00 -25.12 -15.05
CA ASP A 241 25.59 -25.96 -14.02
C ASP A 241 25.36 -25.32 -12.65
N ALA A 242 24.72 -26.06 -11.74
CA ALA A 242 24.44 -25.63 -10.37
C ALA A 242 25.70 -25.28 -9.56
N ASP A 243 26.89 -25.69 -10.03
CA ASP A 243 28.20 -25.35 -9.45
C ASP A 243 28.69 -23.93 -9.81
N GLU A 244 28.09 -23.24 -10.79
CA GLU A 244 28.47 -21.86 -11.13
C GLU A 244 27.81 -20.81 -10.22
N LEU A 245 26.64 -21.14 -9.65
CA LEU A 245 25.88 -20.29 -8.70
C LEU A 245 26.37 -20.40 -7.25
N GLY A 246 27.20 -21.40 -6.92
CA GLY A 246 27.80 -21.58 -5.61
C GLY A 246 29.12 -20.82 -5.39
N ARG A 247 29.61 -20.10 -6.42
CA ARG A 247 30.86 -19.37 -6.32
C ARG A 247 30.64 -18.10 -5.48
N PRO A 248 31.32 -17.91 -4.34
CA PRO A 248 31.23 -16.66 -3.61
C PRO A 248 31.68 -15.53 -4.53
N GLN A 249 30.77 -14.60 -4.83
CA GLN A 249 31.11 -13.42 -5.63
C GLN A 249 32.22 -12.67 -4.87
N PRO A 250 33.35 -12.34 -5.53
CA PRO A 250 34.35 -11.49 -4.91
C PRO A 250 33.67 -10.16 -4.56
N GLY A 251 33.64 -9.83 -3.27
CA GLY A 251 33.13 -8.54 -2.82
C GLY A 251 33.85 -7.39 -3.51
N ILE A 252 33.20 -6.23 -3.57
CA ILE A 252 33.78 -5.01 -4.13
C ILE A 252 35.11 -4.73 -3.40
N PRO A 253 36.24 -4.55 -4.12
CA PRO A 253 37.54 -4.33 -3.49
C PRO A 253 37.50 -3.15 -2.52
N GLY A 254 37.76 -3.41 -1.24
CA GLY A 254 37.84 -2.38 -0.19
C GLY A 254 36.66 -2.34 0.80
N GLN A 255 35.58 -3.07 0.54
CA GLN A 255 34.50 -3.22 1.52
C GLN A 255 34.76 -4.46 2.38
N PRO A 256 34.86 -4.34 3.72
CA PRO A 256 34.86 -5.52 4.58
C PRO A 256 33.55 -6.28 4.33
N PRO A 257 33.61 -7.62 4.10
CA PRO A 257 32.40 -8.41 3.89
C PRO A 257 31.45 -8.16 5.05
N ALA A 258 30.19 -7.83 4.74
CA ALA A 258 29.17 -7.67 5.75
C ALA A 258 29.14 -8.94 6.62
N PRO A 259 29.16 -8.82 7.96
CA PRO A 259 29.01 -9.99 8.80
C PRO A 259 27.71 -10.70 8.40
N PRO A 260 27.70 -12.05 8.24
CA PRO A 260 26.45 -12.76 8.07
C PRO A 260 25.57 -12.40 9.27
N VAL A 261 24.36 -11.90 9.02
CA VAL A 261 23.38 -11.65 10.07
C VAL A 261 23.01 -13.02 10.62
N THR A 262 23.79 -13.55 11.57
CA THR A 262 23.36 -14.66 12.39
C THR A 262 22.31 -14.08 13.33
N ALA A 263 21.08 -13.95 12.83
CA ALA A 263 19.92 -13.67 13.67
C ALA A 263 19.94 -14.72 14.79
N ARG A 264 20.01 -14.28 16.04
CA ARG A 264 19.94 -15.21 17.17
C ARG A 264 18.57 -15.91 17.09
N PRO A 265 18.50 -17.23 17.28
CA PRO A 265 17.21 -17.92 17.32
C PRO A 265 16.29 -17.26 18.34
N VAL A 266 15.06 -16.97 17.94
CA VAL A 266 14.04 -16.40 18.86
C VAL A 266 13.24 -17.49 19.57
N ALA A 267 13.24 -18.71 19.04
CA ALA A 267 12.60 -19.87 19.61
C ALA A 267 13.21 -21.16 19.04
N THR A 268 12.99 -22.26 19.74
CA THR A 268 13.28 -23.61 19.27
C THR A 268 11.97 -24.40 19.16
N LEU A 269 11.71 -24.94 17.98
CA LEU A 269 10.55 -25.75 17.63
C LEU A 269 10.89 -27.23 17.78
N THR A 270 10.12 -27.96 18.58
CA THR A 270 10.23 -29.42 18.71
C THR A 270 9.02 -30.08 18.09
N PHE A 271 9.23 -30.85 17.02
CA PHE A 271 8.17 -31.56 16.31
C PHE A 271 7.86 -32.88 17.01
N SER A 272 6.62 -33.37 16.90
CA SER A 272 6.23 -34.69 17.43
C SER A 272 7.02 -35.86 16.81
N SER A 273 7.65 -35.64 15.65
CA SER A 273 8.61 -36.56 15.02
C SER A 273 9.95 -36.67 15.76
N GLY A 274 10.23 -35.77 16.71
CA GLY A 274 11.51 -35.64 17.40
C GLY A 274 12.53 -34.73 16.73
N GLU A 275 12.19 -34.14 15.57
CA GLU A 275 13.03 -33.12 14.93
C GLU A 275 12.98 -31.81 15.71
N THR A 276 14.11 -31.11 15.80
CA THR A 276 14.23 -29.80 16.45
C THR A 276 14.76 -28.77 15.48
N VAL A 277 14.11 -27.61 15.44
CA VAL A 277 14.35 -26.54 14.47
C VAL A 277 14.40 -25.19 15.17
N ASP A 278 15.52 -24.49 15.02
CA ASP A 278 15.67 -23.13 15.53
C ASP A 278 15.04 -22.10 14.57
N VAL A 279 14.37 -21.11 15.15
CA VAL A 279 13.72 -20.00 14.44
C VAL A 279 14.69 -18.82 14.38
N ASP A 280 15.69 -18.91 13.52
CA ASP A 280 16.61 -17.80 13.18
C ASP A 280 16.22 -17.09 11.86
N ARG A 281 15.36 -17.73 11.06
CA ARG A 281 14.80 -17.27 9.79
C ARG A 281 13.42 -17.88 9.59
N ALA A 282 12.73 -17.56 8.50
CA ALA A 282 11.44 -18.18 8.19
C ALA A 282 11.55 -19.72 8.08
N VAL A 283 10.69 -20.44 8.80
CA VAL A 283 10.54 -21.88 8.81
C VAL A 283 9.19 -22.24 8.18
N LEU A 284 9.20 -22.89 7.03
CA LEU A 284 7.98 -23.36 6.37
C LEU A 284 7.73 -24.82 6.72
N VAL A 285 6.54 -25.12 7.23
CA VAL A 285 6.14 -26.46 7.65
C VAL A 285 5.00 -26.95 6.76
N GLY A 286 5.09 -28.18 6.28
CA GLY A 286 3.99 -28.85 5.58
C GLY A 286 4.38 -30.24 5.05
N ARG A 287 3.49 -30.90 4.31
CA ARG A 287 3.80 -32.24 3.75
C ARG A 287 4.78 -32.21 2.57
N ALA A 288 4.89 -31.05 1.90
CA ALA A 288 5.75 -30.82 0.74
C ALA A 288 6.01 -29.31 0.60
N PRO A 289 6.75 -28.70 1.54
CA PRO A 289 6.94 -27.25 1.58
C PRO A 289 7.78 -26.77 0.39
N GLU A 290 7.40 -25.65 -0.22
CA GLU A 290 8.11 -25.05 -1.37
C GLU A 290 8.55 -23.62 -1.06
N ALA A 291 9.80 -23.27 -1.41
CA ALA A 291 10.36 -21.93 -1.19
C ALA A 291 9.99 -20.90 -2.28
N ARG A 292 9.04 -21.23 -3.20
CA ARG A 292 8.79 -20.48 -4.45
C ARG A 292 8.39 -18.99 -4.27
N ARG A 293 8.07 -18.54 -3.05
CA ARG A 293 7.70 -17.15 -2.74
C ARG A 293 8.83 -16.28 -2.17
N PHE A 294 10.03 -16.83 -1.94
CA PHE A 294 11.14 -16.08 -1.37
C PHE A 294 12.09 -15.59 -2.48
N THR A 295 12.44 -14.30 -2.45
CA THR A 295 13.52 -13.74 -3.28
C THR A 295 14.86 -14.28 -2.76
N SER A 296 15.86 -14.42 -3.64
CA SER A 296 17.12 -15.16 -3.41
C SER A 296 17.97 -14.73 -2.19
N THR A 297 17.56 -13.72 -1.44
CA THR A 297 18.28 -13.14 -0.29
C THR A 297 17.90 -13.70 1.08
N GLU A 298 16.76 -14.41 1.21
CA GLU A 298 16.37 -15.11 2.45
C GLU A 298 15.98 -16.56 2.13
N GLN A 299 16.85 -17.52 2.44
CA GLN A 299 16.53 -18.94 2.27
C GLN A 299 15.72 -19.45 3.46
N PRO A 300 14.40 -19.72 3.30
CA PRO A 300 13.61 -20.28 4.38
C PRO A 300 14.05 -21.71 4.69
N ARG A 301 13.90 -22.12 5.95
CA ARG A 301 14.10 -23.51 6.36
C ARG A 301 12.82 -24.29 6.07
N LEU A 302 12.89 -25.27 5.17
CA LEU A 302 11.77 -26.12 4.83
C LEU A 302 11.74 -27.35 5.76
N VAL A 303 10.61 -27.60 6.41
CA VAL A 303 10.40 -28.74 7.31
C VAL A 303 9.25 -29.57 6.80
N THR A 304 9.57 -30.81 6.41
CA THR A 304 8.58 -31.75 5.88
C THR A 304 8.01 -32.61 7.00
N VAL A 305 6.70 -32.59 7.17
CA VAL A 305 5.99 -33.39 8.18
C VAL A 305 5.14 -34.51 7.53
N PRO A 306 5.03 -35.69 8.16
CA PRO A 306 4.22 -36.78 7.63
C PRO A 306 2.73 -36.43 7.70
N SER A 307 1.99 -36.71 6.62
CA SER A 307 0.55 -36.49 6.55
C SER A 307 -0.16 -37.70 5.90
N PRO A 308 -0.29 -38.82 6.62
CA PRO A 308 -0.87 -40.04 6.07
C PRO A 308 -2.36 -39.90 5.69
N ASN A 309 -3.14 -39.12 6.44
CA ASN A 309 -4.55 -38.86 6.10
C ASN A 309 -4.73 -37.59 5.25
N GLN A 310 -3.64 -36.98 4.79
CA GLN A 310 -3.63 -35.76 3.99
C GLN A 310 -4.26 -34.56 4.71
N GLU A 311 -4.20 -34.53 6.04
CA GLU A 311 -4.74 -33.40 6.81
C GLU A 311 -3.84 -32.16 6.73
N ILE A 312 -2.56 -32.33 6.39
CA ILE A 312 -1.57 -31.26 6.30
C ILE A 312 -1.36 -30.83 4.85
N SER A 313 -1.53 -29.53 4.58
CA SER A 313 -1.25 -28.92 3.27
C SER A 313 0.24 -29.03 2.87
N SER A 314 0.54 -28.85 1.57
CA SER A 314 1.92 -28.86 1.05
C SER A 314 2.80 -27.84 1.78
N THR A 315 2.34 -26.60 1.86
CA THR A 315 2.85 -25.56 2.77
C THR A 315 1.69 -25.18 3.69
N HIS A 316 1.76 -25.58 4.97
CA HIS A 316 0.66 -25.43 5.94
C HIS A 316 0.89 -24.21 6.83
N LEU A 317 2.10 -24.08 7.38
CA LEU A 317 2.47 -23.01 8.31
C LEU A 317 3.76 -22.33 7.90
N GLU A 318 3.85 -21.05 8.23
CA GLU A 318 5.10 -20.29 8.28
C GLU A 318 5.35 -19.88 9.73
N ILE A 319 6.54 -20.17 10.25
CA ILE A 319 6.99 -19.69 11.56
C ILE A 319 8.25 -18.86 11.35
N ARG A 320 8.23 -17.58 11.72
CA ARG A 320 9.35 -16.66 11.48
C ARG A 320 9.74 -15.89 12.74
N PRO A 321 10.96 -15.33 12.80
CA PRO A 321 11.29 -14.34 13.80
C PRO A 321 10.36 -13.14 13.71
N GLY A 322 9.83 -12.71 14.85
CA GLY A 322 9.01 -11.51 14.95
C GLY A 322 9.83 -10.26 14.65
N SER A 323 9.17 -9.31 14.00
CA SER A 323 9.71 -7.99 13.64
C SER A 323 8.86 -6.90 14.30
N GLY A 324 9.44 -5.72 14.55
CA GLY A 324 8.70 -4.62 15.19
C GLY A 324 8.26 -4.96 16.62
N VAL A 325 6.96 -4.95 16.90
CA VAL A 325 6.39 -5.20 18.23
C VAL A 325 6.58 -6.65 18.72
N ASP A 326 6.75 -7.59 17.79
CA ASP A 326 7.00 -9.00 18.08
C ASP A 326 8.50 -9.35 18.14
N HIS A 327 9.37 -8.33 18.14
CA HIS A 327 10.81 -8.54 18.15
C HIS A 327 11.24 -9.38 19.35
N GLY A 328 11.93 -10.50 19.08
CA GLY A 328 12.38 -11.45 20.10
C GLY A 328 11.43 -12.61 20.38
N SER A 329 10.27 -12.67 19.72
CA SER A 329 9.32 -13.79 19.77
C SER A 329 9.23 -14.49 18.41
N ALA A 330 8.81 -15.76 18.39
CA ALA A 330 8.42 -16.43 17.15
C ALA A 330 6.97 -16.05 16.79
N VAL A 331 6.69 -15.93 15.49
CA VAL A 331 5.35 -15.62 14.97
C VAL A 331 4.95 -16.73 14.01
N VAL A 332 3.76 -17.30 14.21
CA VAL A 332 3.18 -18.32 13.33
C VAL A 332 2.10 -17.70 12.44
N THR A 333 2.07 -18.10 11.18
CA THR A 333 1.04 -17.73 10.22
C THR A 333 0.54 -19.00 9.53
N ASP A 334 -0.78 -19.20 9.52
CA ASP A 334 -1.39 -20.24 8.70
C ASP A 334 -1.41 -19.82 7.22
N MET A 335 -0.93 -20.69 6.33
CA MET A 335 -0.75 -20.37 4.90
C MET A 335 -2.00 -20.69 4.05
N GLY A 336 -3.17 -20.80 4.67
CA GLY A 336 -4.41 -21.26 4.00
C GLY A 336 -4.52 -22.77 4.03
N SER A 337 -4.31 -23.37 5.21
CA SER A 337 -4.47 -24.81 5.39
C SER A 337 -5.91 -25.25 5.15
N THR A 338 -6.10 -26.47 4.64
CA THR A 338 -7.45 -26.98 4.34
C THR A 338 -8.21 -27.39 5.61
N ASN A 339 -7.51 -27.92 6.61
CA ASN A 339 -8.13 -28.42 7.84
C ASN A 339 -7.95 -27.49 9.04
N GLY A 340 -7.24 -26.36 8.86
CA GLY A 340 -6.95 -25.40 9.92
C GLY A 340 -5.74 -25.79 10.76
N THR A 341 -5.19 -24.80 11.46
CA THR A 341 -4.18 -24.98 12.51
C THR A 341 -4.77 -24.58 13.85
N VAL A 342 -4.51 -25.36 14.90
CA VAL A 342 -4.86 -25.01 16.28
C VAL A 342 -3.60 -24.63 17.06
N VAL A 343 -3.64 -23.52 17.79
CA VAL A 343 -2.58 -23.10 18.71
C VAL A 343 -3.11 -23.12 20.14
N VAL A 344 -2.34 -23.74 21.03
CA VAL A 344 -2.59 -23.74 22.47
C VAL A 344 -1.46 -22.97 23.13
N GLN A 345 -1.77 -21.74 23.55
CA GLN A 345 -0.81 -20.93 24.29
C GLN A 345 -0.79 -21.32 25.78
N PRO A 346 0.35 -21.18 26.48
CA PRO A 346 0.45 -21.55 27.89
C PRO A 346 -0.51 -20.72 28.76
N GLY A 347 -1.48 -21.40 29.38
CA GLY A 347 -2.48 -20.76 30.25
C GLY A 347 -3.71 -20.18 29.53
N LEU A 348 -3.81 -20.34 28.22
CA LEU A 348 -4.96 -19.91 27.41
C LEU A 348 -5.69 -21.13 26.80
N PRO A 349 -6.99 -21.02 26.47
CA PRO A 349 -7.70 -22.06 25.76
C PRO A 349 -7.14 -22.25 24.33
N PRO A 350 -7.36 -23.42 23.70
CA PRO A 350 -7.01 -23.64 22.30
C PRO A 350 -7.70 -22.62 21.37
N GLU A 351 -6.94 -22.09 20.41
CA GLU A 351 -7.38 -21.10 19.44
C GLU A 351 -7.10 -21.60 18.02
N ASN A 352 -8.07 -21.45 17.10
CA ASN A 352 -7.84 -21.74 15.69
C ASN A 352 -7.18 -20.54 15.02
N LEU A 353 -6.04 -20.76 14.36
CA LEU A 353 -5.41 -19.72 13.57
C LEU A 353 -6.25 -19.38 12.36
N GLN A 354 -6.44 -18.09 12.12
CA GLN A 354 -7.05 -17.60 10.90
C GLN A 354 -6.01 -17.59 9.76
N PRO A 355 -6.36 -18.10 8.56
CA PRO A 355 -5.47 -18.07 7.40
C PRO A 355 -4.91 -16.68 7.10
N GLY A 356 -3.59 -16.59 7.00
CA GLY A 356 -2.84 -15.37 6.68
C GLY A 356 -2.79 -14.34 7.80
N ILE A 357 -3.28 -14.65 9.00
CA ILE A 357 -3.14 -13.83 10.19
C ILE A 357 -1.94 -14.34 11.01
N ALA A 358 -1.03 -13.44 11.30
CA ALA A 358 0.17 -13.73 12.06
C ALA A 358 -0.13 -13.65 13.56
N VAL A 359 0.23 -14.69 14.31
CA VAL A 359 0.01 -14.79 15.76
C VAL A 359 1.33 -15.01 16.48
N GLN A 360 1.59 -14.20 17.50
CA GLN A 360 2.77 -14.32 18.34
C GLN A 360 2.72 -15.62 19.17
N LEU A 361 3.82 -16.37 19.18
CA LEU A 361 3.99 -17.59 19.97
C LEU A 361 4.73 -17.29 21.27
N ILE A 362 4.08 -17.61 22.39
CA ILE A 362 4.72 -17.61 23.70
C ILE A 362 5.50 -18.94 23.88
N PRO A 363 6.73 -18.92 24.40
CA PRO A 363 7.45 -20.14 24.78
C PRO A 363 6.63 -21.04 25.69
N GLY A 364 6.46 -22.30 25.30
CA GLY A 364 5.55 -23.26 25.90
C GLY A 364 4.27 -23.49 25.09
N ALA A 365 4.03 -22.73 24.02
CA ALA A 365 2.91 -22.95 23.11
C ALA A 365 3.03 -24.29 22.37
N VAL A 366 1.88 -24.89 22.07
CA VAL A 366 1.76 -26.11 21.27
C VAL A 366 0.89 -25.81 20.06
N ILE A 367 1.41 -26.11 18.87
CA ILE A 367 0.73 -25.94 17.59
C ILE A 367 0.34 -27.33 17.09
N ASP A 368 -0.93 -27.53 16.72
CA ASP A 368 -1.45 -28.77 16.16
C ASP A 368 -1.84 -28.55 14.70
N LEU A 369 -1.24 -29.35 13.81
CA LEU A 369 -1.42 -29.27 12.36
C LEU A 369 -2.39 -30.34 11.83
N GLY A 370 -2.91 -31.22 12.71
CA GLY A 370 -3.62 -32.43 12.32
C GLY A 370 -2.69 -33.63 12.11
N ASP A 371 -3.25 -34.80 11.78
CA ASP A 371 -2.51 -36.06 11.59
C ASP A 371 -1.64 -36.52 12.79
N GLY A 372 -1.89 -35.96 13.99
CA GLY A 372 -1.06 -36.19 15.18
C GLY A 372 0.30 -35.46 15.14
N VAL A 373 0.47 -34.53 14.22
CA VAL A 373 1.65 -33.67 14.13
C VAL A 373 1.45 -32.43 14.99
N SER A 374 2.26 -32.32 16.03
CA SER A 374 2.31 -31.14 16.87
C SER A 374 3.71 -30.55 16.95
N ILE A 375 3.78 -29.24 17.18
CA ILE A 375 5.01 -28.48 17.33
C ILE A 375 4.98 -27.79 18.69
N GLN A 376 5.94 -28.10 19.54
CA GLN A 376 6.14 -27.41 20.81
C GLN A 376 7.15 -26.28 20.65
N VAL A 377 6.78 -25.09 21.08
CA VAL A 377 7.63 -23.91 21.08
C VAL A 377 8.37 -23.81 22.42
N SER A 378 9.68 -23.61 22.39
CA SER A 378 10.51 -23.45 23.58
C SER A 378 11.46 -22.27 23.41
N ASN A 379 12.04 -21.82 24.52
CA ASN A 379 13.12 -20.84 24.45
C ASN A 379 14.31 -21.39 23.64
N PRO A 380 15.03 -20.52 22.92
CA PRO A 380 16.20 -20.89 22.14
C PRO A 380 17.37 -21.41 22.98
#